data_AF-A0A1W1DMP8-F1
#
_entry.id   AF-A0A1W1DMP8-F1
#
_cell.length_a   1.000
_cell.length_b   1.000
_cell.length_c   1.000
_cell.angle_alpha   90.00
_cell.angle_beta   90.00
_cell.angle_gamma   90.00
#
_symmetry.space_group_name_H-M   'P 1'
#
loop_
_entity.id
_entity.type
_entity.pdbx_description
1 polymer ?
#
loop_
_entity_poly.entity_id
_entity_poly.type
_entity_poly.pdbx_seq_one_letter_code
_entity_poly.pdbx_strand_id
1 'polypeptide(L)'
;MVKKIEEMGIGRPSTFATMVSTVQDRNYVSKETREGVERAYQLIEINEGKVSESTPVENTGAEKNKLFPTSVAYLLTDFLVKHFGDIVDYKFTANLETDFDTIANQGVVWQSVVKEFYGPFHAKIEAADDISREETHGMRELGIDPKSGKPVSVRFGRYGAFAQIGHKDDEDKPAFASLRGDLVIETITLDEALELFNMPRTVGETDDFGVIKANYGRFGPYIQYGKKYVSLKEDLPEDVTLEKALELIAAKEKFDAERIIKTFDDSEIQVLNGRFGPYIWNGKKRGKGQKNITISKLFGDKEPSELTLEECKKAISGKIKSKTAKRKKKAKKKVVKKTTKKASKKS
;
A
#
# COMPACT_ATOMS: atom_id res chain seq x y z
N MET A 1 -14.62 -10.76 15.09
CA MET A 1 -15.02 -10.80 13.67
C MET A 1 -15.68 -12.13 13.31
N VAL A 2 -14.96 -13.27 13.30
CA VAL A 2 -15.51 -14.58 12.87
C VAL A 2 -16.84 -14.92 13.56
N LYS A 3 -16.89 -14.82 14.89
CA LYS A 3 -18.13 -15.03 15.67
C LYS A 3 -19.30 -14.18 15.17
N LYS A 4 -19.06 -12.91 14.81
CA LYS A 4 -20.12 -12.00 14.34
C LYS A 4 -20.61 -12.36 12.93
N ILE A 5 -19.68 -12.75 12.05
CA ILE A 5 -19.98 -13.20 10.69
C ILE A 5 -20.83 -14.48 10.72
N GLU A 6 -20.47 -15.42 11.59
CA GLU A 6 -21.23 -16.65 11.83
C GLU A 6 -22.64 -16.36 12.40
N GLU A 7 -22.75 -15.49 13.41
CA GLU A 7 -24.04 -15.05 13.98
C GLU A 7 -24.95 -14.40 12.93
N MET A 8 -24.38 -13.72 11.93
CA MET A 8 -25.12 -13.07 10.84
C MET A 8 -25.47 -14.02 9.68
N GLY A 9 -25.04 -15.29 9.73
CA GLY A 9 -25.27 -16.26 8.65
C GLY A 9 -24.47 -15.96 7.38
N ILE A 10 -23.42 -15.14 7.47
CA ILE A 10 -22.59 -14.74 6.34
C ILE A 10 -21.43 -15.74 6.21
N GLY A 11 -21.30 -16.38 5.05
CA GLY A 11 -20.22 -17.35 4.79
C GLY A 11 -20.37 -18.69 5.50
N ARG A 12 -19.32 -19.50 5.41
CA ARG A 12 -19.21 -20.87 5.95
C ARG A 12 -17.87 -21.10 6.66
N PRO A 13 -17.73 -22.15 7.51
CA PRO A 13 -16.46 -22.48 8.17
C PRO A 13 -15.25 -22.59 7.24
N SER A 14 -15.47 -23.03 6.00
CA SER A 14 -14.45 -23.10 4.95
C SER A 14 -13.98 -21.73 4.42
N THR A 15 -14.74 -20.66 4.67
CA THR A 15 -14.53 -19.31 4.11
C THR A 15 -14.09 -18.28 5.14
N PHE A 16 -14.30 -18.49 6.44
CA PHE A 16 -14.01 -17.46 7.45
C PHE A 16 -12.54 -17.02 7.46
N ALA A 17 -11.62 -17.99 7.40
CA ALA A 17 -10.19 -17.70 7.37
C ALA A 17 -9.79 -16.91 6.11
N THR A 18 -10.35 -17.28 4.95
CA THR A 18 -10.05 -16.62 3.68
C THR A 18 -10.67 -15.24 3.59
N MET A 19 -11.86 -15.01 4.16
CA MET A 19 -12.46 -13.67 4.26
C MET A 19 -11.55 -12.74 5.07
N VAL A 20 -11.14 -13.18 6.27
CA VAL A 20 -10.27 -12.40 7.17
C VAL A 20 -8.90 -12.13 6.54
N SER A 21 -8.29 -13.11 5.88
CA SER A 21 -7.02 -12.88 5.18
C SER A 21 -7.19 -11.95 3.99
N THR A 22 -8.25 -12.11 3.18
CA THR A 22 -8.47 -11.30 1.98
C THR A 22 -8.63 -9.81 2.29
N VAL A 23 -9.38 -9.47 3.34
CA VAL A 23 -9.55 -8.06 3.72
C VAL A 23 -8.27 -7.43 4.26
N GLN A 24 -7.39 -8.22 4.89
CA GLN A 24 -6.06 -7.78 5.32
C GLN A 24 -5.08 -7.67 4.14
N ASP A 25 -5.01 -8.69 3.30
CA ASP A 25 -4.11 -8.75 2.13
C ASP A 25 -4.40 -7.62 1.13
N ARG A 26 -5.67 -7.20 1.03
CA ARG A 26 -6.11 -6.07 0.21
C ARG A 26 -6.04 -4.71 0.92
N ASN A 27 -5.51 -4.66 2.14
CA ASN A 27 -5.32 -3.45 2.93
C ASN A 27 -6.63 -2.68 3.24
N TYR A 28 -7.74 -3.39 3.37
CA TYR A 28 -9.00 -2.81 3.86
C TYR A 28 -9.03 -2.75 5.39
N VAL A 29 -8.37 -3.70 6.05
CA VAL A 29 -8.20 -3.66 7.50
C VAL A 29 -6.74 -3.89 7.86
N SER A 30 -6.27 -3.17 8.86
CA SER A 30 -4.96 -3.34 9.48
C SER A 30 -5.13 -3.99 10.85
N LYS A 31 -4.15 -4.81 11.24
CA LYS A 31 -4.09 -5.36 12.60
C LYS A 31 -3.17 -4.49 13.44
N GLU A 32 -3.75 -3.78 14.40
CA GLU A 32 -3.03 -2.79 15.20
C GLU A 32 -3.18 -3.09 16.69
N THR A 33 -2.28 -2.47 17.48
CA THR A 33 -2.44 -2.31 18.91
C THR A 33 -2.44 -0.82 19.19
N ARG A 34 -3.52 -0.31 19.77
CA ARG A 34 -3.66 1.08 20.18
C ARG A 34 -3.49 1.15 21.68
N GLU A 35 -2.53 1.95 22.13
CA GLU A 35 -2.36 2.22 23.55
C GLU A 35 -3.56 3.04 24.03
N GLY A 36 -4.00 2.77 25.26
CA GLY A 36 -5.11 3.50 25.83
C GLY A 36 -4.67 4.85 26.35
N VAL A 37 -5.60 5.79 26.33
CA VAL A 37 -5.38 7.18 26.74
C VAL A 37 -5.85 7.32 28.18
N GLU A 38 -5.08 8.04 28.99
CA GLU A 38 -5.50 8.41 30.33
C GLU A 38 -6.66 9.40 30.25
N ARG A 39 -7.76 9.08 30.93
CA ARG A 39 -8.87 10.02 31.14
C ARG A 39 -9.10 10.23 32.62
N ALA A 40 -9.31 11.48 32.99
CA ALA A 40 -9.81 11.83 34.30
C ALA A 40 -11.34 11.65 34.32
N TYR A 41 -11.88 11.14 35.41
CA TYR A 41 -13.33 11.04 35.62
C TYR A 41 -13.70 11.57 36.99
N GLN A 42 -14.91 12.10 37.10
CA GLN A 42 -15.44 12.57 38.37
C GLN A 42 -16.02 11.37 39.13
N LEU A 43 -15.48 11.12 40.33
CA LEU A 43 -15.95 10.07 41.22
C LEU A 43 -16.61 10.72 42.43
N ILE A 44 -17.91 10.49 42.57
CA ILE A 44 -18.71 10.94 43.72
C ILE A 44 -19.06 9.70 44.54
N GLU A 45 -18.55 9.62 45.76
CA GLU A 45 -18.79 8.53 46.70
C GLU A 45 -19.61 9.00 47.89
N ILE A 46 -20.53 8.17 48.36
CA ILE A 46 -21.32 8.45 49.56
C ILE A 46 -20.99 7.40 50.60
N ASN A 47 -20.27 7.81 51.64
CA ASN A 47 -19.89 6.96 52.76
C ASN A 47 -20.53 7.52 54.04
N GLU A 48 -21.35 6.73 54.73
CA GLU A 48 -22.03 7.11 55.98
C GLU A 48 -22.81 8.43 55.89
N GLY A 49 -23.44 8.71 54.74
CA GLY A 49 -24.20 9.94 54.51
C GLY A 49 -23.35 11.19 54.23
N LYS A 50 -22.02 11.07 54.15
CA LYS A 50 -21.11 12.12 53.66
C LYS A 50 -20.79 11.88 52.19
N VAL A 51 -20.96 12.92 51.39
CA VAL A 51 -20.58 12.94 49.97
C VAL A 51 -19.11 13.36 49.86
N SER A 52 -18.28 12.56 49.21
CA SER A 52 -16.91 12.88 48.85
C SER A 52 -16.75 12.87 47.34
N GLU A 53 -16.14 13.92 46.80
CA GLU A 53 -15.89 14.07 45.37
C GLU A 53 -14.39 14.02 45.10
N SER A 54 -13.99 13.28 44.06
CA SER A 54 -12.60 13.16 43.62
C SER A 54 -12.52 13.08 42.10
N THR A 55 -11.32 13.28 41.55
CA THR A 55 -11.06 13.20 40.10
C THR A 55 -9.94 12.21 39.79
N PRO A 56 -10.15 10.90 40.02
CA PRO A 56 -9.21 9.86 39.64
C PRO A 56 -8.98 9.81 38.12
N VAL A 57 -7.88 9.18 37.74
CA VAL A 57 -7.52 8.89 36.35
C VAL A 57 -7.65 7.40 36.11
N GLU A 58 -8.15 7.02 34.94
CA GLU A 58 -8.12 5.65 34.44
C GLU A 58 -7.59 5.62 33.00
N ASN A 59 -6.97 4.52 32.62
CA ASN A 59 -6.60 4.28 31.24
C ASN A 59 -7.79 3.65 30.50
N THR A 60 -8.22 4.28 29.39
CA THR A 60 -9.34 3.79 28.57
C THR A 60 -8.96 3.67 27.10
N GLY A 61 -9.67 2.82 26.35
CA GLY A 61 -9.48 2.68 24.90
C GLY A 61 -8.27 1.86 24.46
N ALA A 62 -7.58 1.18 25.39
CA ALA A 62 -6.49 0.27 25.06
C ALA A 62 -7.02 -0.94 24.27
N GLU A 63 -6.51 -1.14 23.07
CA GLU A 63 -6.96 -2.19 22.16
C GLU A 63 -5.77 -2.97 21.61
N LYS A 64 -5.72 -4.29 21.87
CA LYS A 64 -4.57 -5.12 21.47
C LYS A 64 -4.95 -6.13 20.39
N ASN A 65 -4.15 -6.18 19.32
CA ASN A 65 -4.30 -7.15 18.22
C ASN A 65 -5.69 -7.13 17.55
N LYS A 66 -6.33 -5.96 17.47
CA LYS A 66 -7.64 -5.80 16.83
C LYS A 66 -7.51 -5.36 15.37
N LEU A 67 -8.56 -5.62 14.59
CA LEU A 67 -8.67 -5.19 13.21
C LEU A 67 -9.32 -3.80 13.16
N PHE A 68 -8.64 -2.86 12.51
CA PHE A 68 -9.13 -1.50 12.30
C PHE A 68 -9.35 -1.27 10.81
N PRO A 69 -10.46 -0.64 10.40
CA PRO A 69 -10.67 -0.28 9.01
C PRO A 69 -9.65 0.77 8.58
N THR A 70 -9.10 0.61 7.37
CA THR A 70 -8.28 1.65 6.75
C THR A 70 -9.18 2.69 6.10
N SER A 71 -8.63 3.88 5.83
CA SER A 71 -9.34 4.92 5.07
C SER A 71 -9.86 4.39 3.70
N VAL A 72 -9.16 3.42 3.09
CA VAL A 72 -9.59 2.80 1.81
C VAL A 72 -10.84 1.94 2.01
N ALA A 73 -10.96 1.25 3.15
CA ALA A 73 -12.18 0.50 3.46
C ALA A 73 -13.38 1.41 3.64
N TYR A 74 -13.24 2.51 4.38
CA TYR A 74 -14.32 3.49 4.52
C TYR A 74 -14.79 3.99 3.15
N LEU A 75 -13.85 4.43 2.31
CA LEU A 75 -14.17 4.93 0.97
C LEU A 75 -14.93 3.90 0.13
N LEU A 76 -14.44 2.65 0.10
CA LEU A 76 -15.06 1.58 -0.65
C LEU A 76 -16.44 1.22 -0.09
N THR A 77 -16.54 1.11 1.23
CA THR A 77 -17.80 0.74 1.90
C THR A 77 -18.86 1.82 1.69
N ASP A 78 -18.53 3.10 1.83
CA ASP A 78 -19.46 4.20 1.60
C ASP A 78 -19.95 4.21 0.15
N PHE A 79 -19.05 4.00 -0.81
CA PHE A 79 -19.41 3.87 -2.22
C PHE A 79 -20.36 2.69 -2.46
N LEU A 80 -20.03 1.51 -1.92
CA LEU A 80 -20.85 0.31 -2.08
C LEU A 80 -22.21 0.43 -1.40
N VAL A 81 -22.28 1.01 -0.19
CA VAL A 81 -23.55 1.23 0.51
C VAL A 81 -24.42 2.22 -0.26
N LYS A 82 -23.83 3.30 -0.80
CA LYS A 82 -24.55 4.33 -1.55
C LYS A 82 -25.13 3.80 -2.87
N HIS A 83 -24.38 3.00 -3.63
CA HIS A 83 -24.76 2.60 -5.00
C HIS A 83 -25.24 1.14 -5.12
N PHE A 84 -24.83 0.27 -4.18
CA PHE A 84 -25.07 -1.17 -4.19
C PHE A 84 -25.59 -1.69 -2.84
N GLY A 85 -26.25 -0.83 -2.06
CA GLY A 85 -26.63 -1.10 -0.67
C GLY A 85 -27.44 -2.39 -0.46
N ASP A 86 -28.30 -2.74 -1.40
CA ASP A 86 -29.09 -3.98 -1.40
C ASP A 86 -28.25 -5.26 -1.55
N ILE A 87 -27.08 -5.18 -2.18
CA ILE A 87 -26.18 -6.32 -2.43
C ILE A 87 -25.16 -6.46 -1.30
N VAL A 88 -24.73 -5.34 -0.70
CA VAL A 88 -23.81 -5.37 0.45
C VAL A 88 -24.52 -5.51 1.81
N ASP A 89 -25.86 -5.58 1.79
CA ASP A 89 -26.68 -5.84 2.96
C ASP A 89 -26.38 -7.25 3.55
N TYR A 90 -26.37 -7.33 4.89
CA TYR A 90 -26.09 -8.57 5.61
C TYR A 90 -27.14 -9.66 5.32
N LYS A 91 -28.42 -9.30 5.23
CA LYS A 91 -29.52 -10.20 4.93
C LYS A 91 -29.43 -10.72 3.49
N PHE A 92 -29.06 -9.87 2.53
CA PHE A 92 -28.83 -10.32 1.15
C PHE A 92 -27.75 -11.42 1.12
N THR A 93 -26.62 -11.15 1.77
CA THR A 93 -25.50 -12.10 1.79
C THR A 93 -25.86 -13.42 2.48
N ALA A 94 -26.61 -13.37 3.59
CA ALA A 94 -27.09 -14.56 4.28
C ALA A 94 -28.09 -15.38 3.44
N ASN A 95 -28.95 -14.70 2.67
CA ASN A 95 -29.90 -15.36 1.77
C ASN A 95 -29.18 -16.04 0.61
N LEU A 96 -28.18 -15.40 0.01
CA LEU A 96 -27.40 -15.98 -1.09
C LEU A 96 -26.73 -17.30 -0.70
N GLU A 97 -26.19 -17.36 0.52
CA GLU A 97 -25.62 -18.60 1.06
C GLU A 97 -26.69 -19.71 1.23
N THR A 98 -27.92 -19.33 1.54
CA THR A 98 -29.07 -20.25 1.61
C THR A 98 -29.47 -20.75 0.22
N ASP A 99 -29.40 -19.88 -0.78
CA ASP A 99 -29.66 -20.24 -2.18
C ASP A 99 -28.64 -21.26 -2.69
N PHE A 100 -27.37 -21.12 -2.30
CA PHE A 100 -26.34 -22.11 -2.63
C PHE A 100 -26.61 -23.47 -2.00
N ASP A 101 -27.05 -23.51 -0.74
CA ASP A 101 -27.44 -24.76 -0.08
C ASP A 101 -28.68 -25.38 -0.75
N THR A 102 -29.62 -24.56 -1.20
CA THR A 102 -30.80 -24.97 -1.95
C THR A 102 -30.43 -25.57 -3.31
N ILE A 103 -29.52 -24.95 -4.05
CA ILE A 103 -29.00 -25.50 -5.31
C ILE A 103 -28.28 -26.84 -5.07
N ALA A 104 -27.46 -26.92 -4.02
CA ALA A 104 -26.67 -28.12 -3.73
C ALA A 104 -27.54 -29.32 -3.30
N ASN A 105 -28.61 -29.07 -2.53
CA ASN A 105 -29.37 -30.13 -1.85
C ASN A 105 -30.78 -30.35 -2.38
N GLN A 106 -31.41 -29.35 -3.01
CA GLN A 106 -32.83 -29.37 -3.37
C GLN A 106 -33.07 -29.40 -4.89
N GLY A 107 -32.02 -29.54 -5.70
CA GLY A 107 -32.14 -29.72 -7.15
C GLY A 107 -32.64 -28.49 -7.91
N VAL A 108 -32.51 -27.30 -7.32
CA VAL A 108 -32.85 -26.03 -7.99
C VAL A 108 -31.88 -25.78 -9.14
N VAL A 109 -32.44 -25.32 -10.27
CA VAL A 109 -31.69 -24.97 -11.49
C VAL A 109 -30.89 -23.70 -11.22
N TRP A 110 -29.56 -23.84 -11.03
CA TRP A 110 -28.66 -22.74 -10.69
C TRP A 110 -28.72 -21.56 -11.67
N GLN A 111 -29.02 -21.82 -12.94
CA GLN A 111 -29.15 -20.78 -13.97
C GLN A 111 -30.25 -19.77 -13.63
N SER A 112 -31.34 -20.21 -13.02
CA SER A 112 -32.44 -19.32 -12.62
C SER A 112 -31.99 -18.35 -11.53
N VAL A 113 -31.32 -18.87 -10.49
CA VAL A 113 -30.77 -18.05 -9.39
C VAL A 113 -29.78 -17.01 -9.91
N VAL A 114 -28.86 -17.42 -10.80
CA VAL A 114 -27.90 -16.49 -11.40
C VAL A 114 -28.59 -15.43 -12.25
N LYS A 115 -29.61 -15.80 -13.03
CA LYS A 115 -30.33 -14.86 -13.90
C LYS A 115 -31.12 -13.83 -13.09
N GLU A 116 -31.76 -14.26 -12.00
CA GLU A 116 -32.51 -13.40 -11.09
C GLU A 116 -31.61 -12.38 -10.38
N PHE A 117 -30.40 -12.79 -9.98
CA PHE A 117 -29.40 -11.87 -9.43
C PHE A 117 -28.81 -10.94 -10.50
N TYR A 118 -28.37 -11.49 -11.63
CA TYR A 118 -27.52 -10.76 -12.58
C TYR A 118 -28.28 -9.64 -13.30
N GLY A 119 -29.56 -9.83 -13.64
CA GLY A 119 -30.34 -8.81 -14.37
C GLY A 119 -30.37 -7.45 -13.65
N PRO A 120 -30.89 -7.39 -12.41
CA PRO A 120 -30.89 -6.16 -11.60
C PRO A 120 -29.47 -5.65 -11.28
N PHE A 121 -28.53 -6.56 -10.98
CA PHE A 121 -27.16 -6.18 -10.66
C PHE A 121 -26.46 -5.50 -11.84
N HIS A 122 -26.64 -6.02 -13.06
CA HIS A 122 -26.01 -5.45 -14.25
C HIS A 122 -26.52 -4.04 -14.55
N ALA A 123 -27.82 -3.80 -14.41
CA ALA A 123 -28.39 -2.44 -14.55
C ALA A 123 -27.76 -1.44 -13.56
N LYS A 124 -27.42 -1.89 -12.34
CA LYS A 124 -26.70 -1.05 -11.36
C LYS A 124 -25.26 -0.78 -11.76
N ILE A 125 -24.58 -1.75 -12.36
CA ILE A 125 -23.23 -1.55 -12.90
C ILE A 125 -23.27 -0.50 -14.01
N GLU A 126 -24.22 -0.60 -14.94
CA GLU A 126 -24.37 0.38 -16.02
C GLU A 126 -24.65 1.79 -15.46
N ALA A 127 -25.55 1.91 -14.49
CA ALA A 127 -25.83 3.18 -13.82
C ALA A 127 -24.62 3.74 -13.04
N ALA A 128 -23.71 2.88 -12.60
CA ALA A 128 -22.52 3.28 -11.84
C ALA A 128 -21.33 3.68 -12.73
N ASP A 129 -21.36 3.39 -14.03
CA ASP A 129 -20.26 3.70 -14.97
C ASP A 129 -20.07 5.23 -15.14
N ASP A 130 -21.16 5.99 -15.00
CA ASP A 130 -21.18 7.44 -15.10
C ASP A 130 -20.70 8.16 -13.82
N ILE A 131 -20.40 7.43 -12.73
CA ILE A 131 -20.00 8.05 -11.46
C ILE A 131 -18.59 8.63 -11.57
N SER A 132 -18.47 9.93 -11.32
CA SER A 132 -17.19 10.64 -11.39
C SER A 132 -16.18 10.15 -10.34
N ARG A 133 -14.89 10.27 -10.65
CA ARG A 133 -13.83 10.00 -9.67
C ARG A 133 -13.83 10.99 -8.51
N GLU A 134 -14.20 12.25 -8.75
CA GLU A 134 -14.37 13.21 -7.66
C GLU A 134 -15.41 12.75 -6.64
N GLU A 135 -16.54 12.19 -7.09
CA GLU A 135 -17.60 11.69 -6.22
C GLU A 135 -17.17 10.42 -5.45
N THR A 136 -16.35 9.56 -6.05
CA THR A 136 -15.89 8.32 -5.41
C THR A 136 -14.71 8.49 -4.47
N HIS A 137 -13.98 9.61 -4.51
CA HIS A 137 -12.77 9.82 -3.70
C HIS A 137 -12.99 10.56 -2.37
N GLY A 138 -14.23 10.96 -2.07
CA GLY A 138 -14.65 11.52 -0.78
C GLY A 138 -13.84 12.78 -0.41
N MET A 139 -14.36 13.96 -0.72
CA MET A 139 -13.76 15.20 -0.25
C MET A 139 -14.38 15.59 1.08
N ARG A 140 -13.54 15.70 2.11
CA ARG A 140 -13.93 16.28 3.39
C ARG A 140 -13.24 17.61 3.62
N GLU A 141 -14.03 18.65 3.78
CA GLU A 141 -13.54 19.97 4.15
C GLU A 141 -13.25 20.03 5.65
N LEU A 142 -12.09 20.59 6.01
CA LEU A 142 -11.63 20.72 7.39
C LEU A 142 -11.75 22.16 7.91
N GLY A 143 -11.75 23.15 7.01
CA GLY A 143 -11.83 24.56 7.37
C GLY A 143 -11.01 25.45 6.44
N ILE A 144 -10.49 26.56 6.97
CA ILE A 144 -9.72 27.57 6.23
C ILE A 144 -8.31 27.67 6.82
N ASP A 145 -7.30 27.70 5.95
CA ASP A 145 -5.91 27.94 6.35
C ASP A 145 -5.73 29.40 6.80
N PRO A 146 -5.32 29.67 8.06
CA PRO A 146 -5.13 31.03 8.55
C PRO A 146 -4.05 31.83 7.79
N LYS A 147 -3.09 31.16 7.14
CA LYS A 147 -1.98 31.84 6.45
C LYS A 147 -2.37 32.31 5.06
N SER A 148 -3.04 31.46 4.28
CA SER A 148 -3.42 31.75 2.89
C SER A 148 -4.87 32.22 2.73
N GLY A 149 -5.74 32.01 3.73
CA GLY A 149 -7.17 32.26 3.64
C GLY A 149 -7.92 31.26 2.75
N LYS A 150 -7.27 30.18 2.33
CA LYS A 150 -7.83 29.19 1.39
C LYS A 150 -8.44 27.99 2.11
N PRO A 151 -9.44 27.32 1.52
CA PRO A 151 -10.04 26.13 2.13
C PRO A 151 -9.04 24.96 2.21
N VAL A 152 -9.14 24.21 3.30
CA VAL A 152 -8.36 23.01 3.56
C VAL A 152 -9.29 21.81 3.47
N SER A 153 -8.89 20.80 2.70
CA SER A 153 -9.66 19.56 2.54
C SER A 153 -8.77 18.34 2.53
N VAL A 154 -9.34 17.18 2.84
CA VAL A 154 -8.69 15.87 2.73
C VAL A 154 -9.48 14.97 1.80
N ARG A 155 -8.76 14.20 0.99
CA ARG A 155 -9.35 13.26 0.01
C ARG A 155 -8.36 12.20 -0.43
N PHE A 156 -8.86 11.20 -1.15
CA PHE A 156 -8.01 10.18 -1.78
C PHE A 156 -7.51 10.57 -3.16
N GLY A 157 -6.26 10.22 -3.44
CA GLY A 157 -5.66 10.32 -4.76
C GLY A 157 -4.95 9.03 -5.17
N ARG A 158 -4.33 9.06 -6.36
CA ARG A 158 -3.57 7.92 -6.91
C ARG A 158 -2.44 7.39 -6.02
N TYR A 159 -2.00 8.17 -5.03
CA TYR A 159 -0.88 7.86 -4.13
C TYR A 159 -1.30 7.78 -2.66
N GLY A 160 -2.60 7.62 -2.38
CA GLY A 160 -3.14 7.57 -1.03
C GLY A 160 -3.85 8.86 -0.64
N ALA A 161 -4.15 8.97 0.66
CA ALA A 161 -4.82 10.11 1.24
C ALA A 161 -3.90 11.33 1.29
N PHE A 162 -4.45 12.51 1.00
CA PHE A 162 -3.71 13.76 1.08
C PHE A 162 -4.62 14.91 1.52
N ALA A 163 -4.02 15.88 2.20
CA ALA A 163 -4.57 17.19 2.47
C ALA A 163 -4.25 18.14 1.30
N GLN A 164 -5.14 19.08 1.05
CA GLN A 164 -5.05 20.10 0.02
C GLN A 164 -5.43 21.46 0.58
N ILE A 165 -4.66 22.50 0.24
CA ILE A 165 -5.00 23.90 0.49
C ILE A 165 -5.31 24.57 -0.84
N GLY A 166 -6.48 25.21 -0.94
CA GLY A 166 -6.98 25.90 -2.14
C GLY A 166 -7.64 24.98 -3.16
N HIS A 167 -8.13 25.56 -4.25
CA HIS A 167 -8.77 24.85 -5.36
C HIS A 167 -7.88 24.83 -6.61
N LYS A 168 -8.27 23.98 -7.57
CA LYS A 168 -7.59 23.90 -8.87
C LYS A 168 -7.84 25.14 -9.74
N ASP A 169 -8.96 25.82 -9.49
CA ASP A 169 -9.42 26.99 -10.23
C ASP A 169 -8.88 28.31 -9.63
N ASP A 170 -8.12 28.23 -8.54
CA ASP A 170 -7.45 29.38 -7.94
C ASP A 170 -6.30 29.88 -8.83
N GLU A 171 -5.98 31.17 -8.74
CA GLU A 171 -4.89 31.80 -9.49
C GLU A 171 -3.53 31.18 -9.12
N ASP A 172 -3.33 30.85 -7.84
CA ASP A 172 -2.18 30.05 -7.40
C ASP A 172 -2.48 28.55 -7.42
N LYS A 173 -1.44 27.76 -7.70
CA LYS A 173 -1.53 26.31 -7.63
C LYS A 173 -1.87 25.84 -6.21
N PRO A 174 -2.80 24.88 -6.06
CA PRO A 174 -3.12 24.29 -4.76
C PRO A 174 -1.89 23.57 -4.20
N ALA A 175 -1.73 23.68 -2.88
CA ALA A 175 -0.70 22.94 -2.15
C ALA A 175 -1.24 21.56 -1.78
N PHE A 176 -0.38 20.54 -1.81
CA PHE A 176 -0.73 19.17 -1.46
C PHE A 176 0.24 18.60 -0.44
N ALA A 177 -0.27 17.88 0.55
CA ALA A 177 0.52 17.15 1.51
C ALA A 177 -0.11 15.78 1.80
N SER A 178 0.63 14.69 1.62
CA SER A 178 0.14 13.35 1.94
C SER A 178 -0.10 13.20 3.44
N LEU A 179 -1.18 12.51 3.83
CA LEU A 179 -1.40 12.10 5.22
C LEU A 179 -0.32 11.10 5.64
N ARG A 180 0.06 11.12 6.91
CA ARG A 180 1.21 10.37 7.47
C ARG A 180 0.84 9.72 8.80
N GLY A 181 1.57 8.68 9.18
CA GLY A 181 1.38 7.98 10.45
C GLY A 181 -0.04 7.44 10.59
N ASP A 182 -0.65 7.71 11.73
CA ASP A 182 -1.99 7.23 12.10
C ASP A 182 -3.12 8.19 11.66
N LEU A 183 -2.77 9.27 10.95
CA LEU A 183 -3.76 10.23 10.46
C LEU A 183 -4.66 9.56 9.42
N VAL A 184 -5.96 9.57 9.70
CA VAL A 184 -7.00 9.08 8.80
C VAL A 184 -7.91 10.22 8.36
N ILE A 185 -8.40 10.12 7.12
CA ILE A 185 -9.29 11.12 6.53
C ILE A 185 -10.49 11.39 7.45
N GLU A 186 -10.95 10.38 8.19
CA GLU A 186 -12.15 10.48 9.01
C GLU A 186 -11.98 11.12 10.39
N THR A 187 -10.77 11.27 10.91
CA THR A 187 -10.57 11.87 12.25
C THR A 187 -9.62 13.04 12.25
N ILE A 188 -8.88 13.24 11.16
CA ILE A 188 -7.89 14.32 11.06
C ILE A 188 -8.53 15.70 11.26
N THR A 189 -7.94 16.48 12.16
CA THR A 189 -8.34 17.85 12.45
C THR A 189 -7.70 18.84 11.48
N LEU A 190 -8.21 20.07 11.44
CA LEU A 190 -7.62 21.15 10.64
C LEU A 190 -6.16 21.39 11.04
N ASP A 191 -5.86 21.43 12.34
CA ASP A 191 -4.53 21.71 12.85
C ASP A 191 -3.53 20.62 12.43
N GLU A 192 -3.89 19.34 12.62
CA GLU A 192 -3.08 18.21 12.15
C GLU A 192 -2.86 18.24 10.63
N ALA A 193 -3.87 18.64 9.85
CA ALA A 193 -3.73 18.77 8.41
C ALA A 193 -2.79 19.91 8.01
N LEU A 194 -2.83 21.05 8.71
CA LEU A 194 -1.94 22.18 8.48
C LEU A 194 -0.48 21.85 8.81
N GLU A 195 -0.23 21.02 9.83
CA GLU A 195 1.13 20.56 10.16
C GLU A 195 1.81 19.82 9.00
N LEU A 196 1.05 19.10 8.18
CA LEU A 196 1.58 18.38 7.02
C LEU A 196 2.27 19.31 6.00
N PHE A 197 1.85 20.58 5.94
CA PHE A 197 2.36 21.61 5.05
C PHE A 197 3.59 22.37 5.60
N ASN A 198 4.00 22.12 6.84
CA ASN A 198 5.22 22.71 7.41
C ASN A 198 6.51 22.08 6.84
N MET A 199 6.40 21.06 5.98
CA MET A 199 7.51 20.48 5.24
C MET A 199 7.73 21.18 3.88
N PRO A 200 8.96 21.25 3.34
CA PRO A 200 10.19 20.56 3.76
C PRO A 200 10.93 21.22 4.92
N ARG A 201 11.45 20.39 5.85
CA ARG A 201 12.30 20.83 6.96
C ARG A 201 13.76 20.93 6.51
N THR A 202 14.42 22.05 6.79
CA THR A 202 15.88 22.17 6.60
C THR A 202 16.59 21.42 7.73
N VAL A 203 17.41 20.43 7.37
CA VAL A 203 18.18 19.60 8.31
C VAL A 203 19.52 20.25 8.65
N GLY A 204 20.12 20.94 7.68
CA GLY A 204 21.38 21.66 7.83
C GLY A 204 21.93 22.11 6.49
N GLU A 205 23.13 22.68 6.50
CA GLU A 205 23.86 23.12 5.32
C GLU A 205 25.29 22.60 5.39
N THR A 206 25.82 22.15 4.26
CA THR A 206 27.21 21.71 4.14
C THR A 206 27.90 22.31 2.93
N ASP A 207 29.22 22.45 2.99
CA ASP A 207 30.02 23.01 1.89
C ASP A 207 29.92 22.15 0.62
N ASP A 208 29.85 20.82 0.77
CA ASP A 208 29.83 19.86 -0.34
C ASP A 208 28.48 19.77 -1.06
N PHE A 209 27.37 19.91 -0.32
CA PHE A 209 26.02 19.60 -0.82
C PHE A 209 25.02 20.74 -0.70
N GLY A 210 25.42 21.87 -0.09
CA GLY A 210 24.57 23.02 0.21
C GLY A 210 23.47 22.68 1.21
N VAL A 211 22.31 23.31 1.04
CA VAL A 211 21.16 23.12 1.93
C VAL A 211 20.57 21.72 1.78
N ILE A 212 20.55 20.99 2.89
CA ILE A 212 19.97 19.65 3.02
C ILE A 212 18.56 19.78 3.61
N LYS A 213 17.57 19.22 2.92
CA LYS A 213 16.15 19.26 3.34
C LYS A 213 15.59 17.86 3.51
N ALA A 214 14.79 17.63 4.53
CA ALA A 214 14.01 16.41 4.71
C ALA A 214 12.54 16.68 4.35
N ASN A 215 11.93 15.75 3.61
CA ASN A 215 10.56 15.88 3.15
C ASN A 215 9.92 14.52 2.88
N TYR A 216 8.61 14.52 2.68
CA TYR A 216 7.84 13.36 2.24
C TYR A 216 7.53 13.46 0.76
N GLY A 217 7.77 12.36 0.05
CA GLY A 217 7.50 12.25 -1.38
C GLY A 217 6.57 11.10 -1.68
N ARG A 218 6.23 10.95 -2.97
CA ARG A 218 5.35 9.86 -3.47
C ARG A 218 5.85 8.43 -3.16
N PHE A 219 7.10 8.27 -2.74
CA PHE A 219 7.74 6.97 -2.46
C PHE A 219 8.19 6.84 -1.00
N GLY A 220 7.70 7.72 -0.12
CA GLY A 220 8.10 7.77 1.29
C GLY A 220 9.02 8.95 1.62
N PRO A 221 9.54 8.98 2.85
CA PRO A 221 10.39 10.06 3.34
C PRO A 221 11.75 10.04 2.65
N TYR A 222 12.28 11.23 2.39
CA TYR A 222 13.55 11.42 1.70
C TYR A 222 14.28 12.68 2.17
N ILE A 223 15.59 12.67 1.99
CA ILE A 223 16.47 13.84 2.07
C ILE A 223 16.75 14.31 0.65
N GLN A 224 16.60 15.61 0.42
CA GLN A 224 17.06 16.33 -0.76
C GLN A 224 18.37 17.05 -0.43
N TYR A 225 19.37 16.85 -1.28
CA TYR A 225 20.66 17.53 -1.21
C TYR A 225 21.05 17.99 -2.62
N GLY A 226 21.12 19.31 -2.83
CA GLY A 226 21.18 19.91 -4.16
C GLY A 226 20.06 19.43 -5.09
N LYS A 227 20.43 18.70 -6.15
CA LYS A 227 19.49 18.07 -7.13
C LYS A 227 19.29 16.57 -6.93
N LYS A 228 19.92 15.99 -5.90
CA LYS A 228 19.90 14.55 -5.61
C LYS A 228 18.99 14.27 -4.42
N TYR A 229 18.59 13.00 -4.31
CA TYR A 229 17.64 12.52 -3.31
C TYR A 229 18.11 11.19 -2.73
N VAL A 230 18.00 11.03 -1.41
CA VAL A 230 18.22 9.76 -0.71
C VAL A 230 17.00 9.43 0.15
N SER A 231 16.57 8.17 0.16
CA SER A 231 15.42 7.76 0.97
C SER A 231 15.81 7.59 2.43
N LEU A 232 14.96 8.08 3.34
CA LEU A 232 15.07 7.90 4.79
C LEU A 232 14.60 6.52 5.27
N LYS A 233 13.99 5.72 4.38
CA LYS A 233 13.41 4.40 4.69
C LYS A 233 12.40 4.48 5.85
N GLU A 234 12.80 4.04 7.04
CA GLU A 234 11.97 3.97 8.25
C GLU A 234 12.10 5.23 9.10
N ASP A 235 13.10 6.08 8.82
CA ASP A 235 13.30 7.32 9.56
C ASP A 235 12.30 8.42 9.16
N LEU A 236 11.90 9.20 10.16
CA LEU A 236 11.01 10.34 10.01
C LEU A 236 11.82 11.61 9.67
N PRO A 237 11.42 12.38 8.64
CA PRO A 237 11.94 13.72 8.33
C PRO A 237 11.93 14.69 9.52
N GLU A 238 11.01 14.51 10.46
CA GLU A 238 10.91 15.27 11.71
C GLU A 238 12.13 15.04 12.61
N ASP A 239 12.58 13.79 12.72
CA ASP A 239 13.59 13.35 13.68
C ASP A 239 15.00 13.27 13.08
N VAL A 240 15.13 13.35 11.75
CA VAL A 240 16.44 13.20 11.12
C VAL A 240 17.41 14.32 11.51
N THR A 241 18.62 13.93 11.91
CA THR A 241 19.74 14.81 12.22
C THR A 241 20.66 14.98 11.01
N LEU A 242 21.47 16.03 11.01
CA LEU A 242 22.44 16.30 9.94
C LEU A 242 23.46 15.15 9.79
N GLU A 243 23.94 14.60 10.89
CA GLU A 243 24.90 13.48 10.90
C GLU A 243 24.32 12.26 10.18
N LYS A 244 23.09 11.87 10.53
CA LYS A 244 22.40 10.73 9.90
C LYS A 244 22.11 11.00 8.43
N ALA A 245 21.74 12.24 8.09
CA ALA A 245 21.55 12.64 6.71
C ALA A 245 22.83 12.47 5.87
N LEU A 246 23.98 12.87 6.41
CA LEU A 246 25.28 12.72 5.75
C LEU A 246 25.70 11.26 5.61
N GLU A 247 25.44 10.42 6.62
CA GLU A 247 25.69 8.98 6.53
C GLU A 247 24.90 8.35 5.36
N LEU A 248 23.61 8.67 5.26
CA LEU A 248 22.75 8.18 4.18
C LEU A 248 23.20 8.70 2.81
N ILE A 249 23.58 9.98 2.72
CA ILE A 249 24.12 10.56 1.48
C ILE A 249 25.42 9.86 1.08
N ALA A 250 26.36 9.66 2.00
CA ALA A 250 27.63 8.99 1.73
C ALA A 250 27.42 7.54 1.27
N ALA A 251 26.54 6.80 1.95
CA ALA A 251 26.15 5.45 1.54
C ALA A 251 25.52 5.41 0.14
N LYS A 252 24.70 6.44 -0.18
CA LYS A 252 24.07 6.57 -1.49
C LYS A 252 25.07 6.91 -2.60
N GLU A 253 25.99 7.84 -2.37
CA GLU A 253 27.06 8.17 -3.33
C GLU A 253 27.98 6.97 -3.55
N LYS A 254 28.35 6.24 -2.48
CA LYS A 254 29.13 5.00 -2.59
C LYS A 254 28.39 3.95 -3.41
N PHE A 255 27.09 3.74 -3.13
CA PHE A 255 26.27 2.82 -3.90
C PHE A 255 26.16 3.23 -5.38
N ASP A 256 25.98 4.52 -5.67
CA ASP A 256 25.89 5.00 -7.05
C ASP A 256 27.24 4.92 -7.78
N ALA A 257 28.36 5.06 -7.07
CA ALA A 257 29.70 4.83 -7.61
C ALA A 257 29.96 3.34 -7.90
N GLU A 258 29.69 2.45 -6.94
CA GLU A 258 29.81 0.99 -7.12
C GLU A 258 28.82 0.44 -8.16
N ARG A 259 27.71 1.15 -8.37
CA ARG A 259 26.74 0.82 -9.43
C ARG A 259 27.37 0.96 -10.80
N ILE A 260 28.32 1.87 -11.02
CA ILE A 260 28.91 2.08 -12.33
C ILE A 260 30.15 1.20 -12.44
N ILE A 261 30.04 0.11 -13.20
CA ILE A 261 31.18 -0.77 -13.46
C ILE A 261 32.02 -0.21 -14.60
N LYS A 262 31.37 0.30 -15.65
CA LYS A 262 32.06 0.86 -16.82
C LYS A 262 31.19 1.85 -17.58
N THR A 263 31.77 3.00 -17.91
CA THR A 263 31.23 3.98 -18.85
C THR A 263 32.04 3.94 -20.14
N PHE A 264 31.40 4.28 -21.26
CA PHE A 264 32.08 4.42 -22.53
C PHE A 264 31.86 5.84 -23.04
N ASP A 265 32.93 6.61 -23.25
CA ASP A 265 32.82 8.05 -23.57
C ASP A 265 32.11 8.30 -24.91
N ASP A 266 32.23 7.36 -25.85
CA ASP A 266 31.62 7.43 -27.19
C ASP A 266 30.17 6.91 -27.24
N SER A 267 29.52 6.63 -26.10
CA SER A 267 28.16 6.09 -26.09
C SER A 267 27.39 6.31 -24.79
N GLU A 268 26.07 6.44 -24.88
CA GLU A 268 25.17 6.42 -23.70
C GLU A 268 25.06 5.03 -23.04
N ILE A 269 25.78 4.02 -23.56
CA ILE A 269 25.79 2.67 -23.02
C ILE A 269 26.67 2.62 -21.76
N GLN A 270 26.20 1.96 -20.72
CA GLN A 270 26.93 1.77 -19.47
C GLN A 270 26.79 0.32 -18.98
N VAL A 271 27.82 -0.17 -18.30
CA VAL A 271 27.76 -1.43 -17.55
C VAL A 271 27.53 -1.08 -16.09
N LEU A 272 26.42 -1.55 -15.54
CA LEU A 272 25.96 -1.20 -14.22
C LEU A 272 25.77 -2.44 -13.34
N ASN A 273 25.99 -2.33 -12.03
CA ASN A 273 25.68 -3.36 -11.06
C ASN A 273 24.25 -3.18 -10.51
N GLY A 274 23.38 -4.19 -10.60
CA GLY A 274 22.00 -4.10 -10.14
C GLY A 274 21.66 -5.09 -9.04
N ARG A 275 20.44 -5.00 -8.49
CA ARG A 275 19.89 -5.95 -7.49
C ARG A 275 19.98 -7.42 -7.93
N PHE A 276 19.98 -7.68 -9.23
CA PHE A 276 20.02 -9.02 -9.82
C PHE A 276 21.36 -9.34 -10.51
N GLY A 277 22.42 -8.60 -10.15
CA GLY A 277 23.76 -8.69 -10.72
C GLY A 277 24.03 -7.70 -11.86
N PRO A 278 25.24 -7.73 -12.42
CA PRO A 278 25.70 -6.81 -13.47
C PRO A 278 24.86 -6.87 -14.75
N TYR A 279 24.57 -5.70 -15.32
CA TYR A 279 23.78 -5.55 -16.55
C TYR A 279 24.27 -4.39 -17.41
N ILE A 280 24.01 -4.49 -18.71
CA ILE A 280 24.26 -3.44 -19.70
C ILE A 280 22.99 -2.59 -19.80
N TRP A 281 23.13 -1.28 -19.63
CA TRP A 281 22.08 -0.28 -19.82
C TRP A 281 22.40 0.58 -21.05
N ASN A 282 21.39 0.86 -21.87
CA ASN A 282 21.56 1.59 -23.12
C ASN A 282 21.28 3.10 -23.02
N GLY A 283 21.30 3.69 -21.82
CA GLY A 283 21.09 5.13 -21.62
C GLY A 283 19.65 5.62 -21.75
N LYS A 284 18.74 4.80 -22.30
CA LYS A 284 17.37 5.23 -22.64
C LYS A 284 16.40 5.15 -21.45
N LYS A 285 15.46 6.10 -21.40
CA LYS A 285 14.38 6.17 -20.41
C LYS A 285 13.36 5.04 -20.59
N ARG A 286 12.73 4.64 -19.47
CA ARG A 286 11.67 3.62 -19.43
C ARG A 286 10.54 3.99 -20.39
N GLY A 287 10.14 3.05 -21.25
CA GLY A 287 9.12 3.25 -22.29
C GLY A 287 9.63 3.87 -23.61
N LYS A 288 10.86 4.40 -23.67
CA LYS A 288 11.48 4.95 -24.89
C LYS A 288 12.60 4.05 -25.43
N GLY A 289 12.37 2.75 -25.49
CA GLY A 289 13.36 1.78 -25.99
C GLY A 289 14.48 1.43 -25.00
N GLN A 290 14.24 1.58 -23.69
CA GLN A 290 15.15 1.09 -22.65
C GLN A 290 15.43 -0.39 -22.82
N LYS A 291 16.71 -0.76 -22.78
CA LYS A 291 17.16 -2.15 -22.77
C LYS A 291 18.15 -2.34 -21.62
N ASN A 292 17.80 -3.25 -20.72
CA ASN A 292 18.62 -3.70 -19.61
C ASN A 292 18.96 -5.17 -19.84
N ILE A 293 20.24 -5.49 -20.05
CA ILE A 293 20.67 -6.84 -20.40
C ILE A 293 21.57 -7.38 -19.31
N THR A 294 21.10 -8.39 -18.58
CA THR A 294 21.91 -9.07 -17.57
C THR A 294 23.11 -9.76 -18.21
N ILE A 295 24.31 -9.43 -17.74
CA ILE A 295 25.58 -9.92 -18.31
C ILE A 295 25.69 -11.43 -18.17
N SER A 296 25.35 -11.98 -16.99
CA SER A 296 25.41 -13.42 -16.73
C SER A 296 24.57 -14.27 -17.69
N LYS A 297 23.50 -13.71 -18.29
CA LYS A 297 22.65 -14.43 -19.25
C LYS A 297 23.25 -14.53 -20.65
N LEU A 298 24.09 -13.57 -21.05
CA LEU A 298 24.66 -13.51 -22.40
C LEU A 298 26.14 -13.89 -22.44
N PHE A 299 26.90 -13.43 -21.45
CA PHE A 299 28.36 -13.55 -21.41
C PHE A 299 28.87 -14.58 -20.39
N GLY A 300 27.98 -15.22 -19.61
CA GLY A 300 28.35 -16.26 -18.65
C GLY A 300 29.26 -15.72 -17.54
N ASP A 301 30.46 -16.29 -17.44
CA ASP A 301 31.46 -15.98 -16.40
C ASP A 301 32.39 -14.81 -16.76
N LYS A 302 32.19 -14.16 -17.92
CA LYS A 302 33.04 -13.04 -18.34
C LYS A 302 32.87 -11.85 -17.39
N GLU A 303 33.99 -11.25 -16.99
CA GLU A 303 33.96 -10.11 -16.07
C GLU A 303 33.26 -8.89 -16.70
N PRO A 304 32.31 -8.26 -15.99
CA PRO A 304 31.60 -7.06 -16.47
C PRO A 304 32.50 -5.87 -16.86
N SER A 305 33.65 -5.72 -16.20
CA SER A 305 34.67 -4.68 -16.43
C SER A 305 35.38 -4.83 -17.78
N GLU A 306 35.49 -6.05 -18.29
CA GLU A 306 36.22 -6.36 -19.53
C GLU A 306 35.37 -6.22 -20.79
N LEU A 307 34.06 -5.96 -20.65
CA LEU A 307 33.17 -5.81 -21.80
C LEU A 307 33.58 -4.60 -22.65
N THR A 308 33.61 -4.81 -23.96
CA THR A 308 33.87 -3.76 -24.94
C THR A 308 32.56 -3.10 -25.40
N LEU A 309 32.65 -1.86 -25.87
CA LEU A 309 31.50 -1.12 -26.39
C LEU A 309 30.82 -1.84 -27.57
N GLU A 310 31.59 -2.50 -28.43
CA GLU A 310 31.07 -3.31 -29.54
C GLU A 310 30.27 -4.54 -29.08
N GLU A 311 30.73 -5.22 -28.03
CA GLU A 311 29.99 -6.34 -27.42
C GLU A 311 28.68 -5.87 -26.78
N CYS A 312 28.72 -4.72 -26.09
CA CYS A 312 27.53 -4.12 -25.50
C CYS A 312 26.50 -3.68 -26.54
N LYS A 313 26.94 -3.07 -27.66
CA LYS A 313 26.08 -2.73 -28.80
C LYS A 313 25.42 -3.97 -29.40
N LYS A 314 26.18 -5.05 -29.62
CA LYS A 314 25.66 -6.34 -30.15
C LYS A 314 24.66 -6.99 -29.21
N ALA A 315 24.89 -6.91 -27.89
CA ALA A 315 23.94 -7.36 -26.89
C ALA A 315 22.61 -6.59 -27.00
N ILE A 316 22.67 -5.25 -27.02
CA ILE A 316 21.50 -4.38 -27.09
C ILE A 316 20.72 -4.58 -28.38
N SER A 317 21.38 -4.82 -29.52
CA SER A 317 20.71 -5.10 -30.80
C SER A 317 20.08 -6.50 -30.88
N GLY A 318 20.26 -7.36 -29.87
CA GLY A 318 19.72 -8.72 -29.87
C GLY A 318 20.47 -9.70 -30.78
N LYS A 319 21.69 -9.37 -31.22
CA LYS A 319 22.51 -10.23 -32.08
C LYS A 319 23.27 -11.33 -31.31
N ILE A 320 23.19 -11.32 -29.98
CA ILE A 320 23.78 -12.34 -29.10
C ILE A 320 22.65 -13.23 -28.58
N LYS A 321 22.69 -14.54 -28.91
CA LYS A 321 21.74 -15.53 -28.40
C LYS A 321 22.12 -15.92 -26.97
N SER A 322 21.16 -15.96 -26.05
CA SER A 322 21.43 -16.30 -24.65
C SER A 322 21.97 -17.73 -24.49
N LYS A 323 23.06 -17.89 -23.73
CA LYS A 323 23.52 -19.20 -23.25
C LYS A 323 22.63 -19.64 -22.08
N THR A 324 21.37 -19.96 -22.35
CA THR A 324 20.51 -20.54 -21.31
C THR A 324 20.99 -21.95 -21.01
N ALA A 325 21.41 -22.21 -19.78
CA ALA A 325 21.62 -23.57 -19.29
C ALA A 325 20.35 -24.41 -19.55
N LYS A 326 20.50 -25.55 -20.24
CA LYS A 326 19.41 -26.49 -20.53
C LYS A 326 18.60 -26.73 -19.25
N ARG A 327 17.36 -26.23 -19.23
CA ARG A 327 16.36 -26.50 -18.20
C ARG A 327 16.19 -28.04 -18.14
N LYS A 328 16.76 -28.72 -17.14
CA LYS A 328 16.49 -30.15 -16.91
C LYS A 328 14.97 -30.30 -16.76
N LYS A 329 14.33 -31.00 -17.70
CA LYS A 329 12.91 -31.34 -17.62
C LYS A 329 12.67 -32.01 -16.27
N LYS A 330 11.85 -31.38 -15.43
CA LYS A 330 11.36 -31.98 -14.19
C LYS A 330 10.63 -33.27 -14.59
N ALA A 331 11.17 -34.43 -14.22
CA ALA A 331 10.51 -35.70 -14.45
C ALA A 331 9.12 -35.66 -13.80
N LYS A 332 8.07 -35.95 -14.58
CA LYS A 332 6.71 -36.12 -14.06
C LYS A 332 6.76 -37.18 -12.97
N LYS A 333 6.52 -36.76 -11.72
CA LYS A 333 6.36 -37.66 -10.58
C LYS A 333 5.15 -38.55 -10.89
N LYS A 334 5.38 -39.83 -11.17
CA LYS A 334 4.34 -40.85 -11.32
C LYS A 334 3.58 -40.91 -9.99
N VAL A 335 2.29 -40.60 -10.03
CA VAL A 335 1.39 -40.78 -8.88
C VAL A 335 1.33 -42.29 -8.59
N VAL A 336 1.91 -42.71 -7.49
CA VAL A 336 1.78 -44.09 -6.99
C VAL A 336 0.39 -44.20 -6.36
N LYS A 337 -0.50 -44.96 -7.00
CA LYS A 337 -1.76 -45.43 -6.42
C LYS A 337 -1.42 -46.21 -5.13
N LYS A 338 -1.77 -45.66 -3.97
CA LYS A 338 -1.81 -46.40 -2.71
C LYS A 338 -2.96 -47.40 -2.80
N THR A 339 -2.64 -48.68 -2.96
CA THR A 339 -3.53 -49.81 -2.69
C THR A 339 -3.61 -49.99 -1.18
N THR A 340 -4.79 -49.77 -0.61
CA THR A 340 -5.11 -50.11 0.78
C THR A 340 -5.21 -51.63 0.91
N LYS A 341 -4.22 -52.24 1.59
CA LYS A 341 -4.25 -53.64 2.04
C LYS A 341 -5.30 -53.77 3.15
N LYS A 342 -6.28 -54.63 2.92
CA LYS A 342 -7.24 -55.14 3.91
C LYS A 342 -6.47 -56.01 4.92
N ALA A 343 -6.36 -55.57 6.16
CA ALA A 343 -5.80 -56.37 7.24
C ALA A 343 -6.94 -57.12 7.95
N SER A 344 -6.99 -58.43 7.74
CA SER A 344 -7.70 -59.39 8.57
C SER A 344 -7.07 -59.47 9.95
N LYS A 345 -7.88 -59.45 11.02
CA LYS A 345 -7.51 -60.10 12.28
C LYS A 345 -8.70 -60.86 12.83
N LYS A 346 -8.57 -62.18 12.80
CA LYS A 346 -9.27 -63.14 13.67
C LYS A 346 -8.66 -63.03 15.06
N SER A 347 -9.49 -62.84 16.07
CA SER A 347 -9.68 -63.70 17.24
C SER A 347 -10.60 -62.99 18.21
#